data_AF-A0A3C1MTZ6-F1
#
_entry.id   AF-A0A3C1MTZ6-F1
#
_cell.length_a   1.000
_cell.length_b   1.000
_cell.length_c   1.000
_cell.angle_alpha   90.00
_cell.angle_beta   90.00
_cell.angle_gamma   90.00
#
_symmetry.space_group_name_H-M   'P 1'
#
loop_
_entity.id
_entity.type
_entity.pdbx_description
1 polymer ?
#
loop_
_entity_poly.entity_id
_entity_poly.type
_entity_poly.pdbx_seq_one_letter_code
_entity_poly.pdbx_strand_id
1 'polypeptide(L)'
;MYLLYEEDGGFKAGTIITDNDSSLQVDSQHGKRVKVKAITVMLRFDAPNPTEFMDAAHAVRDDADTDFLWEVAGSEEFGFADLAREYFGHAPTPPEAAGILMRLHEAPMHFYKKGRGRYKPAPPESLAAAKA
;
A
#
# COMPACT_ATOMS: atom_id res chain seq x y z
N MET A 1 -15.22 -3.98 10.17
CA MET A 1 -14.26 -4.51 9.20
C MET A 1 -14.28 -3.67 7.93
N TYR A 2 -13.14 -3.08 7.61
CA TYR A 2 -12.84 -2.26 6.45
C TYR A 2 -11.77 -2.94 5.59
N LEU A 3 -11.57 -2.43 4.38
CA LEU A 3 -10.48 -2.89 3.51
C LEU A 3 -9.84 -1.74 2.75
N LEU A 4 -8.59 -1.96 2.35
CA LEU A 4 -7.90 -1.22 1.29
C LEU A 4 -7.85 -2.11 0.04
N TYR A 5 -8.13 -1.56 -1.13
CA TYR A 5 -8.05 -2.29 -2.40
C TYR A 5 -7.47 -1.41 -3.51
N GLU A 6 -6.84 -2.06 -4.49
CA GLU A 6 -6.38 -1.41 -5.72
C GLU A 6 -7.52 -1.41 -6.77
N GLU A 7 -7.78 -0.25 -7.36
CA GLU A 7 -8.77 -0.04 -8.41
C GLU A 7 -8.29 1.08 -9.34
N ASP A 8 -8.32 0.84 -10.66
CA ASP A 8 -7.89 1.79 -11.69
C ASP A 8 -6.48 2.38 -11.49
N GLY A 9 -5.56 1.57 -10.93
CA GLY A 9 -4.18 1.98 -10.64
C GLY A 9 -4.02 2.85 -9.40
N GLY A 10 -5.11 3.12 -8.67
CA GLY A 10 -5.09 3.81 -7.39
C GLY A 10 -5.51 2.91 -6.24
N PHE A 11 -5.41 3.43 -5.02
CA PHE A 11 -5.86 2.75 -3.80
C PHE A 11 -7.11 3.42 -3.24
N LYS A 12 -8.08 2.61 -2.82
CA LYS A 12 -9.33 3.06 -2.23
C LYS A 12 -9.62 2.26 -0.97
N ALA A 13 -10.30 2.89 -0.01
CA ALA A 13 -10.79 2.23 1.18
C ALA A 13 -12.32 2.15 1.21
N GLY A 14 -12.85 1.18 1.94
CA GLY A 14 -14.28 1.03 2.13
C GLY A 14 -14.69 0.05 3.21
N THR A 15 -15.98 0.00 3.47
CA THR A 15 -16.61 -0.87 4.47
C THR A 15 -17.08 -2.16 3.83
N ILE A 16 -16.68 -3.30 4.38
CA ILE A 16 -17.13 -4.61 3.91
C ILE A 16 -18.59 -4.79 4.32
N ILE A 17 -19.45 -5.07 3.34
CA ILE A 17 -20.87 -5.37 3.56
C ILE A 17 -21.14 -6.86 3.36
N THR A 18 -20.49 -7.46 2.36
CA THR A 18 -20.55 -8.90 2.13
C THR A 18 -19.20 -9.37 1.64
N ASP A 19 -18.77 -10.51 2.15
CA ASP A 19 -17.52 -11.17 1.77
C ASP A 19 -17.86 -12.50 1.12
N ASN A 20 -17.52 -12.66 -0.16
CA ASN A 20 -17.66 -13.91 -0.89
C ASN A 20 -16.28 -14.35 -1.38
N ASP A 21 -16.11 -15.64 -1.68
CA ASP A 21 -14.83 -16.26 -1.99
C ASP A 21 -13.96 -15.50 -3.02
N SER A 22 -14.56 -14.98 -4.09
CA SER A 22 -13.84 -14.27 -5.16
C SER A 22 -14.09 -12.76 -5.20
N SER A 23 -15.05 -12.25 -4.42
CA SER A 23 -15.43 -10.83 -4.47
C SER A 23 -16.18 -10.36 -3.24
N LEU A 24 -16.01 -9.07 -2.93
CA LEU A 24 -16.65 -8.40 -1.81
C LEU A 24 -17.66 -7.36 -2.33
N GLN A 25 -18.75 -7.17 -1.58
CA GLN A 25 -19.53 -5.94 -1.67
C GLN A 25 -19.02 -4.94 -0.65
N VAL A 26 -18.70 -3.74 -1.12
CA VAL A 26 -18.05 -2.69 -0.33
C VAL A 26 -18.82 -1.39 -0.49
N ASP A 27 -19.06 -0.69 0.61
CA ASP A 27 -19.41 0.74 0.57
C ASP A 27 -18.12 1.55 0.57
N SER A 28 -17.84 2.27 -0.51
CA SER A 28 -16.63 3.10 -0.63
C SER A 28 -16.65 4.25 0.37
N GLN A 29 -15.49 4.87 0.61
CA GLN A 29 -15.37 6.10 1.41
C GLN A 29 -16.27 7.26 0.93
N HIS A 30 -16.81 7.19 -0.29
CA HIS A 30 -17.74 8.18 -0.87
C HIS A 30 -19.21 7.72 -0.83
N GLY A 31 -19.53 6.64 -0.10
CA GLY A 31 -20.90 6.15 0.07
C GLY A 31 -21.47 5.39 -1.12
N LYS A 32 -20.63 4.99 -2.10
CA LYS A 32 -21.06 4.20 -3.27
C LYS A 32 -20.85 2.71 -3.01
N ARG A 33 -21.90 1.90 -3.21
CA ARG A 33 -21.78 0.44 -3.23
C ARG A 33 -21.03 -0.04 -4.48
N VAL A 34 -19.94 -0.77 -4.29
CA VAL A 34 -19.11 -1.33 -5.36
C VAL A 34 -18.81 -2.81 -5.13
N LYS A 35 -18.50 -3.53 -6.21
CA LYS A 35 -18.04 -4.92 -6.16
C LYS A 35 -16.53 -4.95 -6.35
N VAL A 36 -15.80 -5.41 -5.33
CA VAL A 36 -14.33 -5.49 -5.33
C VAL A 36 -13.91 -6.96 -5.54
N LYS A 37 -12.91 -7.22 -6.38
CA LYS A 37 -12.36 -8.58 -6.53
C LYS A 37 -11.46 -8.90 -5.34
N ALA A 38 -11.56 -10.09 -4.77
CA ALA A 38 -10.73 -10.47 -3.62
C ALA A 38 -9.22 -10.36 -3.91
N ILE A 39 -8.82 -10.61 -5.17
CA ILE A 39 -7.42 -10.49 -5.62
C ILE A 39 -6.89 -9.05 -5.66
N THR A 40 -7.73 -8.00 -5.55
CA THR A 40 -7.25 -6.60 -5.52
C THR A 40 -7.21 -6.02 -4.11
N VAL A 41 -7.70 -6.76 -3.11
CA VAL A 41 -7.63 -6.36 -1.70
C VAL A 41 -6.17 -6.36 -1.26
N MET A 42 -5.71 -5.27 -0.64
CA MET A 42 -4.33 -5.12 -0.16
C MET A 42 -4.23 -5.50 1.32
N LEU A 43 -5.13 -4.98 2.16
CA LEU A 43 -5.23 -5.33 3.57
C LEU A 43 -6.68 -5.13 4.08
N ARG A 44 -6.98 -5.78 5.20
CA ARG A 44 -8.24 -5.62 5.94
C ARG A 44 -7.93 -5.10 7.34
N PHE A 45 -8.81 -4.28 7.89
CA PHE A 45 -8.58 -3.57 9.15
C PHE A 45 -9.89 -3.25 9.88
N ASP A 46 -9.83 -2.98 11.18
CA ASP A 46 -11.01 -2.68 11.98
C ASP A 46 -11.18 -1.20 12.33
N ALA A 47 -10.09 -0.42 12.29
CA ALA A 47 -10.06 1.02 12.55
C ALA A 47 -8.80 1.65 11.93
N PRO A 48 -8.77 2.97 11.68
CA PRO A 48 -9.89 3.93 11.77
C PRO A 48 -10.93 3.71 10.66
N ASN A 49 -11.95 4.58 10.53
CA ASN A 49 -12.90 4.45 9.43
C ASN A 49 -12.24 4.73 8.06
N PRO A 50 -12.80 4.31 6.92
CA PRO A 50 -12.15 4.42 5.61
C PRO A 50 -11.66 5.82 5.21
N THR A 51 -12.39 6.87 5.59
CA THR A 51 -11.99 8.25 5.26
C THR A 51 -10.77 8.66 6.08
N GLU A 52 -10.85 8.52 7.40
CA GLU A 52 -9.73 8.80 8.32
C GLU A 52 -8.50 7.94 7.99
N PHE A 53 -8.72 6.69 7.60
CA PHE A 53 -7.67 5.78 7.17
C PHE A 53 -6.93 6.32 5.94
N MET A 54 -7.65 6.78 4.93
CA MET A 54 -7.02 7.30 3.71
C MET A 54 -6.29 8.60 3.97
N ASP A 55 -6.85 9.49 4.80
CA ASP A 55 -6.19 10.74 5.18
C ASP A 55 -4.86 10.46 5.92
N ALA A 56 -4.88 9.54 6.89
CA ALA A 56 -3.68 9.13 7.61
C ALA A 56 -2.66 8.40 6.71
N ALA A 57 -3.12 7.53 5.81
CA ALA A 57 -2.25 6.82 4.87
C ALA A 57 -1.57 7.78 3.89
N HIS A 58 -2.29 8.79 3.38
CA HIS A 58 -1.71 9.84 2.54
C HIS A 58 -0.67 10.67 3.31
N ALA A 59 -0.94 11.03 4.57
CA ALA A 59 0.05 11.73 5.40
C ALA A 59 1.33 10.90 5.55
N VAL A 60 1.22 9.60 5.87
CA VAL A 60 2.38 8.70 5.94
C VAL A 60 3.10 8.61 4.60
N ARG A 61 2.38 8.49 3.48
CA ARG A 61 2.97 8.46 2.15
C ARG A 61 3.79 9.73 1.88
N ASP A 62 3.23 10.89 2.21
CA ASP A 62 3.84 12.19 1.93
C ASP A 62 5.09 12.43 2.79
N ASP A 63 5.09 11.92 4.03
CA ASP A 63 6.23 11.99 4.95
C ASP A 63 7.31 10.93 4.68
N ALA A 64 6.97 9.85 3.95
CA ALA A 64 7.88 8.73 3.71
C ALA A 64 9.00 9.08 2.71
N ASP A 65 10.23 9.10 3.22
CA ASP A 65 11.45 9.23 2.42
C ASP A 65 11.71 7.97 1.59
N THR A 66 11.66 8.12 0.25
CA THR A 66 11.90 7.02 -0.69
C THR A 66 13.34 6.57 -0.79
N ASP A 67 14.30 7.48 -0.64
CA ASP A 67 15.71 7.08 -0.68
C ASP A 67 16.02 6.23 0.57
N PHE A 68 15.53 6.64 1.75
CA PHE A 68 15.67 5.83 2.97
C PHE A 68 14.89 4.51 2.91
N LEU A 69 13.66 4.50 2.37
CA LEU A 69 12.92 3.24 2.13
C LEU A 69 13.69 2.27 1.24
N TRP A 70 14.41 2.77 0.24
CA TRP A 70 15.22 1.93 -0.64
C TRP A 70 16.44 1.36 0.08
N GLU A 71 17.08 2.14 0.96
CA GLU A 71 18.21 1.68 1.78
C GLU A 71 17.80 0.54 2.73
N VAL A 72 16.62 0.61 3.34
CA VAL A 72 16.13 -0.42 4.27
C VAL A 72 15.49 -1.63 3.57
N ALA A 73 15.16 -1.53 2.28
CA ALA A 73 14.52 -2.61 1.52
C ALA A 73 15.45 -3.79 1.18
N GLY A 74 16.77 -3.61 1.30
CA GLY A 74 17.75 -4.63 0.95
C GLY A 74 17.81 -4.88 -0.57
N SER A 75 17.95 -6.15 -0.99
CA SER A 75 18.10 -6.53 -2.41
C SER A 75 17.07 -7.55 -2.92
N GLU A 76 16.28 -8.13 -2.02
CA GLU A 76 15.33 -9.19 -2.34
C GLU A 76 13.92 -8.63 -2.60
N GLU A 77 13.01 -9.51 -3.03
CA GLU A 77 11.60 -9.16 -3.13
C GLU A 77 10.97 -9.14 -1.73
N PHE A 78 10.17 -8.12 -1.44
CA PHE A 78 9.56 -7.90 -0.14
C PHE A 78 8.06 -7.55 -0.26
N GLY A 79 7.33 -7.73 0.84
CA GLY A 79 5.96 -7.24 1.00
C GLY A 79 5.93 -5.84 1.60
N PHE A 80 4.97 -5.01 1.19
CA PHE A 80 4.85 -3.63 1.68
C PHE A 80 4.73 -3.52 3.21
N ALA A 81 4.05 -4.47 3.85
CA ALA A 81 3.88 -4.49 5.30
C ALA A 81 5.18 -4.86 6.04
N ASP A 82 5.99 -5.74 5.45
CA ASP A 82 7.31 -6.08 5.99
C ASP A 82 8.24 -4.88 5.91
N LEU A 83 8.26 -4.18 4.77
CA LEU A 83 9.06 -2.96 4.65
C LEU A 83 8.57 -1.85 5.60
N ALA A 84 7.26 -1.70 5.76
CA ALA A 84 6.72 -0.74 6.73
C ALA A 84 7.19 -1.05 8.16
N ARG A 85 7.23 -2.34 8.53
CA ARG A 85 7.77 -2.76 9.83
C ARG A 85 9.23 -2.35 10.01
N GLU A 86 10.07 -2.57 8.99
CA GLU A 86 11.48 -2.19 9.04
C GLU A 86 11.66 -0.66 9.08
N TYR A 87 10.85 0.08 8.34
CA TYR A 87 10.89 1.55 8.30
C TYR A 87 10.50 2.19 9.64
N PHE A 88 9.41 1.71 10.28
CA PHE A 88 8.93 2.25 11.54
C PHE A 88 9.58 1.62 12.79
N GLY A 89 10.21 0.45 12.64
CA GLY A 89 10.81 -0.29 13.76
C GLY A 89 9.79 -0.94 14.71
N HIS A 90 8.52 -1.01 14.32
CA HIS A 90 7.45 -1.66 15.08
C HIS A 90 6.43 -2.33 14.15
N ALA A 91 5.47 -3.08 14.72
CA ALA A 91 4.35 -3.57 13.93
C ALA A 91 3.56 -2.36 13.38
N PRO A 92 3.45 -2.20 12.04
CA PRO A 92 2.83 -1.02 11.47
C PRO A 92 1.32 -1.05 11.71
N THR A 93 0.76 0.10 11.99
CA THR A 93 -0.68 0.32 11.94
C THR A 93 -1.20 0.17 10.50
N PRO A 94 -2.50 -0.10 10.30
CA PRO A 94 -3.05 -0.20 8.95
C PRO A 94 -2.78 1.03 8.06
N PRO A 95 -2.93 2.29 8.54
CA PRO A 95 -2.58 3.47 7.75
C PRO A 95 -1.09 3.56 7.43
N GLU A 96 -0.20 3.20 8.35
CA GLU A 96 1.26 3.18 8.10
C GLU A 96 1.64 2.21 6.99
N ALA A 97 1.14 0.97 7.06
CA ALA A 97 1.39 -0.01 6.00
C ALA A 97 0.83 0.46 4.65
N ALA A 98 -0.35 1.07 4.63
CA ALA A 98 -0.96 1.62 3.42
C ALA A 98 -0.17 2.80 2.85
N GLY A 99 0.32 3.71 3.67
CA GLY A 99 1.13 4.85 3.24
C GLY A 99 2.44 4.39 2.58
N ILE A 100 3.13 3.41 3.18
CA ILE A 100 4.30 2.80 2.56
C ILE A 100 3.95 2.14 1.23
N LEU A 101 2.85 1.37 1.16
CA LEU A 101 2.38 0.78 -0.10
C LEU A 101 2.17 1.83 -1.20
N MET A 102 1.51 2.95 -0.87
CA MET A 102 1.30 4.06 -1.81
C MET A 102 2.62 4.69 -2.25
N ARG A 103 3.56 4.91 -1.31
CA ARG A 103 4.86 5.51 -1.62
C ARG A 103 5.68 4.64 -2.57
N LEU A 104 5.69 3.32 -2.34
CA LEU A 104 6.34 2.34 -3.21
C LEU A 104 5.71 2.33 -4.61
N HIS A 105 4.38 2.45 -4.69
CA HIS A 105 3.67 2.49 -5.97
C HIS A 105 3.99 3.75 -6.79
N GLU A 106 4.16 4.89 -6.13
CA GLU A 106 4.48 6.18 -6.75
C GLU A 106 5.99 6.36 -7.07
N ALA A 107 6.84 5.41 -6.66
CA ALA A 107 8.28 5.43 -6.90
C ALA A 107 8.77 4.26 -7.77
N PRO A 108 8.28 4.11 -9.02
CA PRO A 108 8.63 2.96 -9.89
C PRO A 108 10.11 2.92 -10.32
N MET A 109 10.83 4.04 -10.20
CA MET A 109 12.28 4.08 -10.47
C MET A 109 13.09 3.43 -9.34
N HIS A 110 12.57 3.49 -8.11
CA HIS A 110 13.18 2.89 -6.92
C HIS A 110 12.66 1.49 -6.63
N PHE A 111 11.39 1.21 -6.94
CA PHE A 111 10.74 -0.04 -6.58
C PHE A 111 9.98 -0.65 -7.75
N TYR A 112 10.40 -1.84 -8.16
CA TYR A 112 9.74 -2.58 -9.22
C TYR A 112 8.61 -3.43 -8.65
N LYS A 113 7.37 -3.17 -9.07
CA LYS A 113 6.20 -3.99 -8.70
C LYS A 113 6.38 -5.43 -9.22
N LYS A 114 6.26 -6.42 -8.34
CA LYS A 114 6.36 -7.86 -8.65
C LYS A 114 5.04 -8.61 -8.49
N GLY A 115 4.09 -8.03 -7.78
CA GLY A 115 2.76 -8.59 -7.60
C GLY A 115 1.90 -7.71 -6.70
N ARG A 116 0.82 -8.29 -6.16
CA ARG A 116 -0.07 -7.61 -5.22
C ARG A 116 0.67 -7.26 -3.93
N GLY A 117 0.96 -5.98 -3.74
CA GLY A 117 1.70 -5.48 -2.57
C GLY A 117 3.14 -6.00 -2.47
N ARG A 118 3.71 -6.53 -3.55
CA ARG A 118 5.07 -7.09 -3.57
C ARG A 118 5.95 -6.28 -4.50
N TYR A 119 7.14 -5.94 -4.03
CA TYR A 119 8.08 -5.06 -4.70
C TYR A 119 9.50 -5.62 -4.60
N LYS A 120 10.37 -5.18 -5.51
CA LYS A 120 11.81 -5.40 -5.44
C LYS A 120 12.51 -4.06 -5.58
N PRO A 121 13.52 -3.73 -4.76
CA PRO A 121 14.24 -2.48 -4.92
C PRO A 121 15.04 -2.51 -6.22
N ALA A 122 15.14 -1.35 -6.87
CA ALA A 122 15.98 -1.16 -8.03
C ALA A 122 17.45 -1.40 -7.66
N PRO A 123 18.26 -2.01 -8.54
CA PRO A 123 19.68 -2.15 -8.25
C PRO A 123 20.36 -0.77 -8.21
N PRO A 124 21.44 -0.59 -7.43
CA PRO A 124 22.10 0.72 -7.26
C PRO A 124 22.50 1.38 -8.58
N GLU A 125 22.94 0.58 -9.56
CA GLU A 125 23.30 1.04 -10.90
C GLU A 125 22.13 1.69 -11.64
N SER A 126 20.92 1.17 -11.48
CA SER A 126 19.71 1.73 -12.11
C SER A 126 19.29 3.05 -11.48
N LEU A 127 19.50 3.22 -10.17
CA LEU A 127 19.23 4.49 -9.50
C LEU A 127 20.25 5.58 -9.88
N ALA A 128 21.52 5.21 -10.00
CA ALA A 128 22.57 6.14 -10.44
C ALA A 128 22.31 6.66 -11.86
N ALA A 129 21.83 5.81 -12.77
CA ALA A 129 21.49 6.20 -14.13
C ALA A 129 20.24 7.12 -14.20
N ALA A 130 19.33 7.06 -13.23
CA ALA A 130 18.16 7.94 -13.17
C ALA A 130 18.46 9.33 -12.58
N LYS A 131 19.57 9.46 -11.84
CA LYS A 131 20.03 10.72 -11.22
C LYS A 131 21.03 11.51 -12.09
N ALA A 132 21.44 10.96 -13.25
CA ALA A 132 22.39 11.56 -14.20
C ALA A 132 21.68 12.21 -15.39
#